data_AF-K4R8X2-F1
#
_entry.id   AF-K4R8X2-F1
#
_cell.length_a   1.000
_cell.length_b   1.000
_cell.length_c   1.000
_cell.angle_alpha   90.00
_cell.angle_beta   90.00
_cell.angle_gamma   90.00
#
_symmetry.space_group_name_H-M   'P 1'
#
loop_
_entity.id
_entity.type
_entity.pdbx_description
1 polymer ?
#
loop_
_entity_poly.entity_id
_entity_poly.type
_entity_poly.pdbx_seq_one_letter_code
_entity_poly.pdbx_strand_id
1 'polypeptide(L)'
;MDGELGDFLRTRRARIQPQEVGLPSYGRRRVPGLRREEVAQLAGVSVDYYVRLEQGRGPSVSDAVLDAVARALRLDPAERDYLHTIARPRRRERTASVEPPRVSRSVQLLLDGMDRNPAYVLDHRMDVLAWNALADAVLDFGGPDRPAGLSMPRRAFLDPAARSLYPDWPTIAAQTAAHLRMNAGHHPEDRELGALVGELSARSEDFRRLWADHLVKPCGCGVKRIQHPVAGLLVLPYDTFTVAPDQTVVFYAPEPDSETAERLALLGSWASSEAR
;
A
#
# COMPACT_ATOMS: atom_id res chain seq x y z
N MET A 1 -22.38 5.62 -10.66
CA MET A 1 -20.99 5.22 -10.37
C MET A 1 -20.94 5.05 -8.88
N ASP A 2 -20.86 3.80 -8.44
CA ASP A 2 -20.84 3.46 -7.02
C ASP A 2 -19.54 3.99 -6.41
N GLY A 3 -19.61 4.56 -5.20
CA GLY A 3 -18.43 5.08 -4.52
C GLY A 3 -17.49 3.96 -4.05
N GLU A 4 -16.24 4.31 -3.72
CA GLU A 4 -15.18 3.41 -3.25
C GLU A 4 -15.64 2.43 -2.13
N LEU A 5 -16.49 2.90 -1.22
CA LEU A 5 -17.13 2.08 -0.18
C LEU A 5 -17.98 0.93 -0.74
N GLY A 6 -18.75 1.19 -1.79
CA GLY A 6 -19.64 0.22 -2.40
C GLY A 6 -18.88 -0.91 -3.10
N ASP A 7 -17.85 -0.54 -3.86
CA ASP A 7 -17.00 -1.50 -4.56
C ASP A 7 -16.19 -2.36 -3.58
N PHE A 8 -15.68 -1.75 -2.50
CA PHE A 8 -15.03 -2.48 -1.42
C PHE A 8 -15.98 -3.51 -0.79
N LEU A 9 -17.17 -3.10 -0.33
CA LEU A 9 -18.14 -4.00 0.29
C LEU A 9 -18.58 -5.13 -0.64
N ARG A 10 -18.81 -4.83 -1.92
CA ARG A 10 -19.19 -5.84 -2.92
C ARG A 10 -18.10 -6.89 -3.13
N THR A 11 -16.84 -6.46 -3.20
CA THR A 11 -15.70 -7.36 -3.36
C THR A 11 -15.52 -8.26 -2.14
N ARG A 12 -15.66 -7.71 -0.93
CA ARG A 12 -15.58 -8.49 0.32
C ARG A 12 -16.73 -9.49 0.45
N ARG A 13 -17.94 -9.07 0.10
CA ARG A 13 -19.13 -9.92 0.06
C ARG A 13 -18.99 -11.08 -0.93
N ALA A 14 -18.35 -10.86 -2.07
CA ALA A 14 -18.13 -11.88 -3.11
C ALA A 14 -17.13 -12.98 -2.68
N ARG A 15 -16.25 -12.70 -1.70
CA ARG A 15 -15.20 -13.64 -1.25
C ARG A 15 -15.69 -14.69 -0.26
N ILE A 16 -16.71 -14.38 0.52
CA ILE A 16 -17.18 -15.26 1.59
C ILE A 16 -18.25 -16.20 1.08
N GLN A 17 -18.06 -17.49 1.35
CA GLN A 17 -19.09 -18.49 1.08
C GLN A 17 -20.07 -18.58 2.25
N PRO A 18 -21.38 -18.74 1.99
CA PRO A 18 -22.42 -18.87 3.03
C PRO A 18 -22.09 -19.90 4.10
N GLN A 19 -21.53 -21.04 3.69
CA GLN A 19 -21.19 -22.14 4.57
C GLN A 19 -20.12 -21.76 5.60
N GLU A 20 -19.20 -20.84 5.24
CA GLU A 20 -18.15 -20.37 6.15
C GLU A 20 -18.72 -19.58 7.33
N VAL A 21 -19.90 -18.97 7.16
CA VAL A 21 -20.62 -18.19 8.16
C VAL A 21 -21.86 -18.91 8.70
N GLY A 22 -21.94 -20.23 8.49
CA GLY A 22 -23.01 -21.08 9.02
C GLY A 22 -24.36 -20.89 8.33
N LEU A 23 -24.39 -20.26 7.15
CA LEU A 23 -25.59 -20.11 6.36
C LEU A 23 -25.73 -21.25 5.34
N PRO A 24 -26.94 -21.83 5.21
CA PRO A 24 -27.20 -22.85 4.21
C PRO A 24 -27.18 -22.24 2.79
N SER A 25 -26.66 -22.98 1.82
CA SER A 25 -26.69 -22.57 0.41
C SER A 25 -27.79 -23.34 -0.33
N TYR A 26 -28.84 -22.63 -0.76
CA TYR A 26 -29.95 -23.21 -1.51
C TYR A 26 -29.98 -22.71 -2.96
N GLY A 27 -30.10 -23.64 -3.93
CA GLY A 27 -30.39 -23.37 -5.34
C GLY A 27 -29.27 -22.71 -6.16
N ARG A 28 -29.61 -22.28 -7.38
CA ARG A 28 -28.67 -21.65 -8.34
C ARG A 28 -28.43 -20.19 -7.93
N ARG A 29 -27.22 -19.86 -7.47
CA ARG A 29 -26.82 -18.50 -7.07
C ARG A 29 -26.46 -17.63 -8.27
N ARG A 30 -26.89 -16.36 -8.23
CA ARG A 30 -26.51 -15.31 -9.19
C ARG A 30 -25.30 -14.49 -8.76
N VAL A 31 -24.88 -14.62 -7.50
CA VAL A 31 -23.73 -13.92 -6.93
C VAL A 31 -22.70 -14.95 -6.43
N PRO A 32 -21.39 -14.68 -6.56
CA PRO A 32 -20.33 -15.64 -6.23
C PRO A 32 -20.18 -15.95 -4.73
N GLY A 33 -20.61 -15.04 -3.85
CA GLY A 33 -20.52 -15.19 -2.40
C GLY A 33 -21.84 -14.89 -1.68
N LEU A 34 -21.76 -14.14 -0.58
CA LEU A 34 -22.93 -13.75 0.21
C LEU A 34 -23.88 -12.82 -0.57
N ARG A 35 -25.18 -12.95 -0.35
CA ARG A 35 -26.23 -12.03 -0.80
C ARG A 35 -26.29 -10.82 0.13
N ARG A 36 -26.85 -9.71 -0.35
CA ARG A 36 -27.07 -8.52 0.48
C ARG A 36 -27.93 -8.82 1.72
N GLU A 37 -28.96 -9.65 1.52
CA GLU A 37 -29.83 -10.15 2.59
C GLU A 37 -29.07 -10.94 3.65
N GLU A 38 -28.16 -11.81 3.23
CA GLU A 38 -27.33 -12.64 4.12
C GLU A 38 -26.36 -11.78 4.94
N VAL A 39 -25.72 -10.78 4.34
CA VAL A 39 -24.85 -9.84 5.07
C VAL A 39 -25.65 -8.99 6.05
N ALA A 40 -26.82 -8.48 5.64
CA ALA A 40 -27.68 -7.68 6.50
C ALA A 40 -28.14 -8.48 7.74
N GLN A 41 -28.52 -9.75 7.53
CA GLN A 41 -28.85 -10.68 8.61
C GLN A 41 -27.68 -10.88 9.58
N LEU A 42 -26.47 -11.17 9.07
CA LEU A 42 -25.28 -11.40 9.89
C LEU A 42 -24.82 -10.14 10.65
N ALA A 43 -24.98 -8.97 10.05
CA ALA A 43 -24.63 -7.69 10.65
C ALA A 43 -25.74 -7.12 11.57
N GLY A 44 -26.93 -7.74 11.62
CA GLY A 44 -28.05 -7.27 12.43
C GLY A 44 -28.62 -5.93 11.96
N VAL A 45 -28.58 -5.66 10.64
CA VAL A 45 -29.12 -4.45 10.01
C VAL A 45 -30.22 -4.79 9.00
N SER A 46 -31.05 -3.83 8.60
CA SER A 46 -32.04 -4.07 7.54
C SER A 46 -31.37 -4.19 6.17
N VAL A 47 -31.97 -4.98 5.28
CA VAL A 47 -31.47 -5.16 3.90
C VAL A 47 -31.40 -3.83 3.16
N ASP A 48 -32.42 -2.99 3.29
CA ASP A 48 -32.44 -1.63 2.70
C ASP A 48 -31.35 -0.73 3.26
N TYR A 49 -30.98 -0.90 4.53
CA TYR A 49 -29.85 -0.18 5.11
C TYR A 49 -28.52 -0.64 4.48
N TYR A 50 -28.30 -1.95 4.36
CA TYR A 50 -27.09 -2.48 3.73
C TYR A 50 -26.99 -2.14 2.24
N VAL A 51 -28.11 -2.18 1.50
CA VAL A 51 -28.16 -1.74 0.09
C VAL A 51 -27.75 -0.28 -0.04
N ARG A 52 -28.25 0.59 0.83
CA ARG A 52 -27.88 2.01 0.89
C ARG A 52 -26.40 2.22 1.21
N LEU A 53 -25.87 1.46 2.15
CA LEU A 53 -24.45 1.43 2.49
C LEU A 53 -23.58 1.02 1.29
N GLU A 54 -23.92 -0.08 0.61
CA GLU A 54 -23.20 -0.57 -0.59
C GLU A 54 -23.34 0.40 -1.79
N GLN A 55 -24.35 1.28 -1.81
CA GLN A 55 -24.49 2.33 -2.83
C GLN A 55 -23.78 3.63 -2.46
N GLY A 56 -23.15 3.72 -1.28
CA GLY A 56 -22.58 4.98 -0.77
C GLY A 56 -23.65 6.06 -0.52
N ARG A 57 -24.91 5.67 -0.29
CA ARG A 57 -26.05 6.58 -0.11
C ARG A 57 -26.64 6.42 1.28
N GLY A 58 -26.44 7.37 2.18
CA GLY A 58 -27.07 7.34 3.50
C GLY A 58 -26.49 8.32 4.52
N PRO A 59 -27.16 8.51 5.68
CA PRO A 59 -26.62 9.29 6.79
C PRO A 59 -25.34 8.64 7.36
N SER A 60 -24.52 9.41 8.09
CA SER A 60 -23.25 8.92 8.64
C SER A 60 -23.45 7.61 9.41
N VAL A 61 -22.76 6.55 8.98
CA VAL A 61 -22.90 5.20 9.50
C VAL A 61 -22.19 5.10 10.85
N SER A 62 -22.82 4.56 11.89
CA SER A 62 -22.18 4.44 13.20
C SER A 62 -21.07 3.40 13.20
N ASP A 63 -20.06 3.58 14.06
CA ASP A 63 -18.94 2.66 14.20
C ASP A 63 -19.42 1.25 14.55
N ALA A 64 -20.47 1.15 15.39
CA ALA A 64 -21.10 -0.11 15.73
C ALA A 64 -21.66 -0.86 14.51
N VAL A 65 -22.21 -0.15 13.52
CA VAL A 65 -22.70 -0.77 12.28
C VAL A 65 -21.54 -1.17 11.37
N LEU A 66 -20.51 -0.33 11.23
CA LEU A 66 -19.31 -0.68 10.46
C LEU A 66 -18.59 -1.90 11.05
N ASP A 67 -18.52 -1.98 12.38
CA ASP A 67 -17.94 -3.11 13.10
C ASP A 67 -18.78 -4.39 12.95
N ALA A 68 -20.11 -4.27 12.92
CA ALA A 68 -20.99 -5.40 12.66
C ALA A 68 -20.83 -5.92 11.21
N VAL A 69 -20.75 -5.01 10.23
CA VAL A 69 -20.48 -5.35 8.84
C VAL A 69 -19.08 -5.95 8.67
N ALA A 70 -18.06 -5.40 9.34
CA ALA A 70 -16.70 -5.94 9.31
C ALA A 70 -16.65 -7.36 9.87
N ARG A 71 -17.36 -7.65 10.97
CA ARG A 71 -17.48 -9.01 11.52
C ARG A 71 -18.24 -9.95 10.58
N ALA A 72 -19.35 -9.51 10.02
CA ALA A 72 -20.14 -10.31 9.07
C ALA A 72 -19.33 -10.67 7.82
N LEU A 73 -18.47 -9.76 7.36
CA LEU A 73 -17.59 -9.92 6.22
C LEU A 73 -16.19 -10.44 6.59
N ARG A 74 -15.99 -10.92 7.83
CA ARG A 74 -14.71 -11.45 8.34
C ARG A 74 -13.48 -10.63 7.92
N LEU A 75 -13.62 -9.30 7.96
CA LEU A 75 -12.54 -8.40 7.59
C LEU A 75 -11.39 -8.55 8.56
N ASP A 76 -10.17 -8.58 8.02
CA ASP A 76 -8.97 -8.48 8.84
C ASP A 76 -8.82 -7.07 9.45
N PRO A 77 -7.89 -6.85 10.41
CA PRO A 77 -7.73 -5.54 11.03
C PRO A 77 -7.51 -4.38 10.04
N ALA A 78 -6.72 -4.60 8.98
CA ALA A 78 -6.42 -3.56 7.98
C ALA A 78 -7.65 -3.24 7.11
N GLU A 79 -8.41 -4.26 6.76
CA GLU A 79 -9.65 -4.13 5.99
C GLU A 79 -10.73 -3.44 6.81
N ARG A 80 -10.78 -3.68 8.12
CA ARG A 80 -11.66 -2.96 9.05
C ARG A 80 -11.27 -1.50 9.15
N ASP A 81 -9.99 -1.18 9.33
CA ASP A 81 -9.52 0.20 9.39
C ASP A 81 -9.85 0.96 8.09
N TYR A 82 -9.62 0.32 6.93
CA TYR A 82 -9.98 0.91 5.64
C TYR A 82 -11.49 1.09 5.46
N LEU A 83 -12.32 0.14 5.92
CA LEU A 83 -13.79 0.30 5.92
C LEU A 83 -14.20 1.55 6.68
N HIS A 84 -13.62 1.79 7.85
CA HIS A 84 -13.89 2.97 8.67
C HIS A 84 -13.46 4.26 7.96
N THR A 85 -12.28 4.26 7.34
CA THR A 85 -11.76 5.38 6.54
C THR A 85 -12.69 5.75 5.40
N ILE A 86 -13.07 4.80 4.55
CA ILE A 86 -13.86 5.09 3.35
C ILE A 86 -15.36 5.33 3.66
N ALA A 87 -15.86 4.83 4.80
CA ALA A 87 -17.22 5.11 5.26
C ALA A 87 -17.37 6.50 5.89
N ARG A 88 -16.28 7.06 6.42
CA ARG A 88 -16.20 8.41 6.96
C ARG A 88 -14.91 9.08 6.49
N PRO A 89 -14.84 9.55 5.23
CA PRO A 89 -13.69 10.32 4.79
C PRO A 89 -13.59 11.55 5.70
N ARG A 90 -12.63 11.52 6.64
CA ARG A 90 -12.36 12.65 7.52
C ARG A 90 -11.98 13.78 6.59
N ARG A 91 -12.72 14.88 6.65
CA ARG A 91 -12.29 16.15 6.06
C ARG A 91 -11.09 16.62 6.88
N ARG A 92 -9.91 16.05 6.60
CA ARG A 92 -8.65 16.59 7.10
C ARG A 92 -8.62 18.02 6.62
N GLU A 93 -8.64 18.96 7.56
CA GLU A 93 -8.51 20.38 7.26
C GLU A 93 -7.25 20.52 6.40
N ARG A 94 -7.43 21.05 5.19
CA ARG A 94 -6.34 21.34 4.27
C ARG A 94 -5.43 22.35 4.94
N THR A 95 -4.40 21.90 5.66
CA THR A 95 -3.15 22.66 5.72
C THR A 95 -2.54 22.54 4.34
N ALA A 96 -2.99 23.42 3.43
CA ALA A 96 -2.38 23.59 2.14
C ALA A 96 -0.97 24.16 2.36
N SER A 97 0.02 23.29 2.59
CA SER A 97 1.38 23.66 2.24
C SER A 97 1.54 23.43 0.75
N VAL A 98 1.67 24.52 0.00
CA VAL A 98 2.02 24.54 -1.43
C VAL A 98 3.50 24.14 -1.64
N GLU A 99 4.25 23.93 -0.56
CA GLU A 99 5.60 23.37 -0.63
C GLU A 99 5.55 21.86 -0.80
N PRO A 100 6.41 21.27 -1.66
CA PRO A 100 6.56 19.82 -1.75
C PRO A 100 6.85 19.27 -0.35
N PRO A 101 6.34 18.07 0.01
CA PRO A 101 6.55 17.50 1.33
C PRO A 101 8.05 17.38 1.60
N ARG A 102 8.59 18.30 2.41
CA ARG A 102 10.00 18.29 2.80
C ARG A 102 10.17 17.42 4.02
N VAL A 103 11.11 16.49 3.95
CA VAL A 103 11.55 15.72 5.11
C VAL A 103 12.21 16.66 6.10
N SER A 104 11.91 16.51 7.39
CA SER A 104 12.55 17.34 8.41
C SER A 104 14.07 17.15 8.40
N ARG A 105 14.82 18.22 8.68
CA ARG A 105 16.29 18.15 8.74
C ARG A 105 16.79 17.08 9.70
N SER A 106 16.11 16.89 10.84
CA SER A 106 16.47 15.87 11.81
C SER A 106 16.33 14.45 11.26
N VAL A 107 15.30 14.18 10.44
CA VAL A 107 15.14 12.88 9.79
C VAL A 107 16.24 12.66 8.74
N GLN A 108 16.59 13.67 7.95
CA GLN A 108 17.71 13.55 7.01
C GLN A 108 19.03 13.25 7.74
N LEU A 109 19.34 13.97 8.83
CA LEU A 109 20.55 13.72 9.63
C LEU A 109 20.57 12.30 10.23
N LEU A 110 19.42 11.75 10.62
CA LEU A 110 19.32 10.36 11.07
C LEU A 110 19.60 9.38 9.93
N LEU A 111 19.05 9.62 8.73
CA LEU A 111 19.32 8.80 7.56
C LEU A 111 20.81 8.83 7.18
N ASP A 112 21.40 10.03 7.14
CA ASP A 112 22.81 10.23 6.80
C ASP A 112 23.76 9.54 7.79
N GLY A 113 23.34 9.35 9.05
CA GLY A 113 24.11 8.62 10.07
C GLY A 113 23.96 7.09 10.02
N MET A 114 23.13 6.54 9.14
CA MET A 114 22.90 5.09 9.02
C MET A 114 23.77 4.47 7.93
N ASP A 115 24.99 4.06 8.28
CA ASP A 115 25.96 3.53 7.30
C ASP A 115 25.74 2.05 6.95
N ARG A 116 25.01 1.31 7.80
CA ARG A 116 24.87 -0.16 7.68
C ARG A 116 23.49 -0.62 7.21
N ASN A 117 22.52 0.28 7.24
CA ASN A 117 21.11 -0.04 7.02
C ASN A 117 20.56 0.87 5.93
N PRO A 118 20.22 0.35 4.74
CA PRO A 118 19.60 1.19 3.73
C PRO A 118 18.22 1.66 4.22
N ALA A 119 17.97 2.96 4.11
CA ALA A 119 16.76 3.61 4.59
C ALA A 119 16.32 4.75 3.68
N TYR A 120 15.01 4.93 3.52
CA TYR A 120 14.43 6.02 2.73
C TYR A 120 13.03 6.41 3.22
N VAL A 121 12.60 7.62 2.90
CA VAL A 121 11.28 8.17 3.23
C VAL A 121 10.41 8.22 1.99
N LEU A 122 9.16 7.82 2.17
CA LEU A 122 8.08 7.91 1.19
C LEU A 122 7.02 8.89 1.68
N ASP A 123 6.36 9.57 0.74
CA ASP A 123 5.05 10.18 0.99
C ASP A 123 3.90 9.15 0.88
N HIS A 124 2.66 9.58 1.07
CA HIS A 124 1.46 8.74 0.93
C HIS A 124 1.19 8.26 -0.51
N ARG A 125 1.84 8.85 -1.52
CA ARG A 125 1.79 8.40 -2.92
C ARG A 125 2.92 7.43 -3.24
N MET A 126 3.79 7.16 -2.26
CA MET A 126 5.02 6.38 -2.38
C MET A 126 6.05 7.03 -3.32
N ASP A 127 6.08 8.35 -3.38
CA ASP A 127 7.20 9.10 -3.96
C ASP A 127 8.33 9.18 -2.92
N VAL A 128 9.57 8.93 -3.36
CA VAL A 128 10.74 8.98 -2.46
C VAL A 128 11.12 10.43 -2.19
N LEU A 129 11.08 10.82 -0.91
CA LEU A 129 11.36 12.18 -0.45
C LEU A 129 12.79 12.38 0.04
N ALA A 130 13.38 11.33 0.61
CA ALA A 130 14.74 11.33 1.17
C ALA A 130 15.27 9.90 1.24
N TRP A 131 16.60 9.73 1.23
CA TRP A 131 17.27 8.44 1.34
C TRP A 131 18.68 8.63 1.89
N ASN A 132 19.26 7.54 2.41
CA ASN A 132 20.69 7.51 2.74
C ASN A 132 21.53 6.94 1.58
N ALA A 133 22.84 7.14 1.65
CA ALA A 133 23.78 6.70 0.60
C ALA A 133 23.68 5.20 0.32
N LEU A 134 23.47 4.37 1.35
CA LEU A 134 23.35 2.92 1.16
C LEU A 134 22.03 2.53 0.47
N ALA A 135 20.92 3.22 0.73
CA ALA A 135 19.68 3.00 0.00
C ALA A 135 19.81 3.41 -1.46
N ASP A 136 20.53 4.49 -1.74
CA ASP A 136 20.87 4.88 -3.11
C ASP A 136 21.69 3.79 -3.80
N ALA A 137 22.72 3.27 -3.15
CA ALA A 137 23.55 2.22 -3.71
C ALA A 137 22.76 0.93 -4.01
N VAL A 138 21.71 0.62 -3.23
CA VAL A 138 20.88 -0.58 -3.42
C VAL A 138 19.76 -0.37 -4.45
N LEU A 139 19.15 0.82 -4.48
CA LEU A 139 17.93 1.10 -5.23
C LEU A 139 18.11 2.11 -6.37
N ASP A 140 19.30 2.68 -6.54
CA ASP A 140 19.66 3.65 -7.57
C ASP A 140 18.63 4.79 -7.68
N PHE A 141 18.54 5.58 -6.61
CA PHE A 141 17.66 6.74 -6.51
C PHE A 141 18.26 7.95 -7.24
N GLY A 142 19.57 8.19 -7.11
CA GLY A 142 20.30 9.34 -7.65
C GLY A 142 20.85 9.18 -9.08
N GLY A 143 20.56 8.07 -9.77
CA GLY A 143 21.12 7.78 -11.09
C GLY A 143 20.83 8.86 -12.17
N PRO A 144 21.75 9.09 -13.12
CA PRO A 144 21.69 10.20 -14.09
C PRO A 144 20.51 10.15 -15.07
N ASP A 145 19.92 8.98 -15.30
CA ASP A 145 18.80 8.77 -16.21
C ASP A 145 17.42 8.87 -15.52
N ARG A 146 17.36 9.32 -14.26
CA ARG A 146 16.12 9.28 -13.47
C ARG A 146 15.26 10.54 -13.68
N PRO A 147 13.96 10.40 -13.99
CA PRO A 147 13.06 11.54 -14.08
C PRO A 147 12.88 12.22 -12.71
N ALA A 148 12.61 13.52 -12.72
CA ALA A 148 12.29 14.27 -11.52
C ALA A 148 11.06 13.65 -10.82
N GLY A 149 11.26 13.13 -9.60
CA GLY A 149 10.23 12.43 -8.83
C GLY A 149 10.37 10.90 -8.90
N LEU A 150 11.02 10.31 -7.90
CA LEU A 150 11.21 8.87 -7.79
C LEU A 150 9.94 8.20 -7.25
N SER A 151 9.04 7.88 -8.17
CA SER A 151 7.77 7.23 -7.82
C SER A 151 7.94 5.71 -7.74
N MET A 152 7.92 5.15 -6.53
CA MET A 152 8.05 3.70 -6.32
C MET A 152 6.98 2.88 -7.07
N PRO A 153 5.72 3.32 -7.18
CA PRO A 153 4.71 2.59 -7.96
C PRO A 153 5.00 2.59 -9.46
N ARG A 154 5.47 3.72 -10.01
CA ARG A 154 5.88 3.76 -11.43
C ARG A 154 7.07 2.85 -11.66
N ARG A 155 8.05 2.83 -10.75
CA ARG A 155 9.16 1.88 -10.80
C ARG A 155 8.66 0.44 -10.76
N ALA A 156 7.76 0.10 -9.83
CA ALA A 156 7.28 -1.28 -9.70
C ALA A 156 6.50 -1.77 -10.94
N PHE A 157 5.70 -0.92 -11.58
CA PHE A 157 4.76 -1.35 -12.62
C PHE A 157 5.12 -0.94 -14.05
N LEU A 158 5.92 0.11 -14.24
CA LEU A 158 6.21 0.69 -15.56
C LEU A 158 7.68 0.57 -15.96
N ASP A 159 8.60 0.36 -15.02
CA ASP A 159 10.01 0.10 -15.33
C ASP A 159 10.19 -1.37 -15.76
N PRO A 160 10.66 -1.66 -16.99
CA PRO A 160 10.93 -3.02 -17.44
C PRO A 160 11.93 -3.78 -16.55
N ALA A 161 12.86 -3.07 -15.91
CA ALA A 161 13.87 -3.67 -15.04
C ALA A 161 13.31 -4.14 -13.69
N ALA A 162 12.10 -3.71 -13.31
CA ALA A 162 11.53 -4.01 -12.00
C ALA A 162 11.37 -5.51 -11.73
N ARG A 163 11.03 -6.30 -12.76
CA ARG A 163 10.89 -7.75 -12.63
C ARG A 163 12.22 -8.47 -12.46
N SER A 164 13.29 -7.94 -13.07
CA SER A 164 14.64 -8.46 -12.88
C SER A 164 15.18 -8.08 -11.51
N LEU A 165 14.84 -6.88 -11.01
CA LEU A 165 15.26 -6.37 -9.71
C LEU A 165 14.54 -7.06 -8.55
N TYR A 166 13.26 -7.39 -8.69
CA TYR A 166 12.45 -8.02 -7.65
C TYR A 166 12.10 -9.46 -8.01
N PRO A 167 12.82 -10.47 -7.49
CA PRO A 167 12.45 -11.88 -7.67
C PRO A 167 10.99 -12.17 -7.26
N ASP A 168 10.55 -11.57 -6.16
CA ASP A 168 9.19 -11.69 -5.64
C ASP A 168 8.27 -10.55 -6.15
N TRP A 169 8.45 -10.11 -7.40
CA TRP A 169 7.70 -9.00 -7.99
C TRP A 169 6.18 -9.06 -7.77
N PRO A 170 5.48 -10.22 -7.92
CA PRO A 170 4.04 -10.29 -7.69
C PRO A 170 3.62 -9.83 -6.27
N THR A 171 4.43 -10.13 -5.26
CA THR A 171 4.20 -9.71 -3.87
C THR A 171 4.37 -8.21 -3.71
N ILE A 172 5.45 -7.65 -4.28
CA ILE A 172 5.74 -6.20 -4.24
C ILE A 172 4.64 -5.41 -4.97
N ALA A 173 4.21 -5.89 -6.13
CA ALA A 173 3.13 -5.30 -6.90
C ALA A 173 1.81 -5.28 -6.09
N ALA A 174 1.44 -6.41 -5.49
CA ALA A 174 0.23 -6.51 -4.67
C ALA A 174 0.26 -5.57 -3.45
N GLN A 175 1.40 -5.51 -2.75
CA GLN A 175 1.60 -4.60 -1.62
C GLN A 175 1.49 -3.13 -2.03
N THR A 176 2.12 -2.76 -3.15
CA THR A 176 2.09 -1.39 -3.70
C THR A 176 0.66 -0.98 -4.06
N ALA A 177 -0.08 -1.85 -4.75
CA ALA A 177 -1.48 -1.58 -5.11
C ALA A 177 -2.38 -1.45 -3.86
N ALA A 178 -2.18 -2.30 -2.85
CA ALA A 178 -2.91 -2.23 -1.58
C ALA A 178 -2.62 -0.94 -0.81
N HIS A 179 -1.36 -0.49 -0.80
CA HIS A 179 -0.94 0.75 -0.14
C HIS A 179 -1.56 1.98 -0.84
N LEU A 180 -1.47 2.07 -2.16
CA LEU A 180 -2.11 3.15 -2.93
C LEU A 180 -3.63 3.20 -2.72
N ARG A 181 -4.29 2.05 -2.60
CA ARG A 181 -5.71 1.97 -2.28
C ARG A 181 -6.04 2.57 -0.92
N MET A 182 -5.28 2.17 0.10
CA MET A 182 -5.45 2.71 1.44
C MET A 182 -5.33 4.24 1.43
N ASN A 183 -4.32 4.78 0.74
CA ASN A 183 -4.12 6.23 0.67
C ASN A 183 -5.14 6.94 -0.22
N ALA A 184 -5.65 6.32 -1.28
CA ALA A 184 -6.74 6.90 -2.07
C ALA A 184 -7.99 7.12 -1.20
N GLY A 185 -8.31 6.15 -0.33
CA GLY A 185 -9.40 6.28 0.63
C GLY A 185 -9.15 7.32 1.73
N HIS A 186 -7.91 7.47 2.20
CA HIS A 186 -7.53 8.52 3.17
C HIS A 186 -7.49 9.92 2.54
N HIS A 187 -7.21 10.03 1.24
CA HIS A 187 -6.98 11.27 0.51
C HIS A 187 -7.88 11.38 -0.74
N PRO A 188 -9.22 11.37 -0.60
CA PRO A 188 -10.14 11.29 -1.75
C PRO A 188 -10.08 12.51 -2.68
N GLU A 189 -9.59 13.66 -2.20
CA GLU A 189 -9.46 14.90 -2.98
C GLU A 189 -8.08 15.07 -3.62
N ASP A 190 -7.17 14.09 -3.45
CA ASP A 190 -5.83 14.16 -4.00
C ASP A 190 -5.80 13.83 -5.49
N ARG A 191 -5.77 14.88 -6.31
CA ARG A 191 -5.74 14.78 -7.77
C ARG A 191 -4.49 14.09 -8.31
N GLU A 192 -3.34 14.24 -7.66
CA GLU A 192 -2.08 13.65 -8.15
C GLU A 192 -2.05 12.15 -7.88
N LEU A 193 -2.56 11.72 -6.72
CA LEU A 193 -2.77 10.31 -6.42
C LEU A 193 -3.79 9.68 -7.39
N GLY A 194 -4.91 10.36 -7.65
CA GLY A 194 -5.89 9.93 -8.65
C GLY A 194 -5.28 9.81 -10.06
N ALA A 195 -4.45 10.77 -10.47
CA ALA A 195 -3.75 10.73 -11.75
C ALA A 195 -2.75 9.57 -11.82
N LEU A 196 -2.00 9.30 -10.75
CA LEU A 196 -1.09 8.15 -10.66
C LEU A 196 -1.84 6.83 -10.81
N VAL A 197 -2.94 6.64 -10.07
CA VAL A 197 -3.78 5.43 -10.18
C VAL A 197 -4.34 5.27 -11.60
N GLY A 198 -4.78 6.37 -12.22
CA GLY A 198 -5.27 6.37 -13.60
C GLY A 198 -4.18 5.99 -14.61
N GLU A 199 -2.98 6.55 -14.47
CA GLU A 199 -1.82 6.23 -15.30
C GLU A 199 -1.45 4.73 -15.19
N LEU A 200 -1.27 4.22 -13.97
CA LEU A 200 -0.91 2.83 -13.72
C LEU A 200 -1.98 1.87 -14.26
N SER A 201 -3.25 2.21 -14.06
CA SER A 201 -4.38 1.41 -14.59
C SER A 201 -4.41 1.39 -16.11
N ALA A 202 -4.03 2.48 -16.78
CA ALA A 202 -3.99 2.53 -18.24
C ALA A 202 -2.82 1.71 -18.80
N ARG A 203 -1.64 1.83 -18.17
CA ARG A 203 -0.36 1.35 -18.70
C ARG A 203 0.07 -0.04 -18.21
N SER A 204 -0.53 -0.57 -17.15
CA SER A 204 -0.18 -1.89 -16.58
C SER A 204 -1.42 -2.77 -16.38
N GLU A 205 -1.49 -3.88 -17.10
CA GLU A 205 -2.56 -4.88 -16.93
C GLU A 205 -2.53 -5.51 -15.54
N ASP A 206 -1.34 -5.81 -15.03
CA ASP A 206 -1.18 -6.37 -13.68
C ASP A 206 -1.66 -5.39 -12.60
N PHE A 207 -1.34 -4.09 -12.71
CA PHE A 207 -1.87 -3.08 -11.80
C PHE A 207 -3.40 -3.06 -11.85
N ARG A 208 -3.98 -3.04 -13.06
CA ARG A 208 -5.43 -3.02 -13.26
C ARG A 208 -6.12 -4.20 -12.59
N ARG A 209 -5.54 -5.40 -12.69
CA ARG A 209 -6.05 -6.61 -12.01
C ARG A 209 -5.95 -6.47 -10.48
N LEU A 210 -4.77 -6.14 -9.96
CA LEU A 210 -4.55 -5.99 -8.52
C LEU A 210 -5.37 -4.85 -7.91
N TRP A 211 -5.64 -3.81 -8.69
CA TRP A 211 -6.53 -2.74 -8.32
C TRP A 211 -7.98 -3.24 -8.26
N ALA A 212 -8.47 -3.96 -9.27
CA ALA A 212 -9.81 -4.53 -9.24
C ALA A 212 -10.03 -5.54 -8.10
N ASP A 213 -8.98 -6.16 -7.58
CA ASP A 213 -9.08 -7.12 -6.47
C ASP A 213 -9.37 -6.46 -5.10
N HIS A 214 -9.32 -5.13 -4.96
CA HIS A 214 -9.61 -4.43 -3.69
C HIS A 214 -8.90 -4.99 -2.44
N LEU A 215 -7.74 -5.63 -2.62
CA LEU A 215 -6.93 -6.09 -1.51
C LEU A 215 -6.39 -4.88 -0.76
N VAL A 216 -6.45 -4.98 0.57
CA VAL A 216 -5.93 -4.02 1.52
C VAL A 216 -5.10 -4.84 2.50
N LYS A 217 -3.86 -4.42 2.75
CA LYS A 217 -2.96 -5.13 3.65
C LYS A 217 -2.12 -4.11 4.42
N PRO A 218 -1.91 -4.30 5.73
CA PRO A 218 -0.97 -3.46 6.46
C PRO A 218 0.44 -3.81 5.95
N CYS A 219 1.16 -2.82 5.42
CA CYS A 219 2.56 -2.98 5.02
C CYS A 219 3.48 -2.45 6.12
N GLY A 220 3.39 -3.01 7.33
CA GLY A 220 4.17 -2.55 8.48
C GLY A 220 5.60 -3.11 8.54
N CYS A 221 5.77 -4.37 8.12
CA CYS A 221 7.05 -5.06 8.10
C CYS A 221 7.03 -6.23 7.11
N GLY A 222 8.19 -6.80 6.80
CA GLY A 222 8.31 -7.97 5.93
C GLY A 222 9.73 -8.26 5.52
N VAL A 223 9.89 -9.06 4.47
CA VAL A 223 11.20 -9.34 3.86
C VAL A 223 11.11 -9.03 2.37
N LYS A 224 12.05 -8.20 1.89
CA LYS A 224 12.17 -7.84 0.48
C LYS A 224 13.40 -8.50 -0.11
N ARG A 225 13.21 -9.24 -1.21
CA ARG A 225 14.31 -9.81 -1.99
C ARG A 225 14.62 -8.88 -3.15
N ILE A 226 15.89 -8.51 -3.30
CA ILE A 226 16.37 -7.65 -4.38
C ILE A 226 17.52 -8.35 -5.09
N GLN A 227 17.42 -8.54 -6.39
CA GLN A 227 18.51 -9.01 -7.22
C GLN A 227 19.31 -7.80 -7.71
N HIS A 228 20.31 -7.38 -6.92
CA HIS A 228 21.16 -6.26 -7.25
C HIS A 228 22.14 -6.63 -8.38
N PRO A 229 22.31 -5.80 -9.43
CA PRO A 229 23.15 -6.14 -10.58
C PRO A 229 24.61 -6.41 -10.22
N VAL A 230 25.13 -5.74 -9.18
CA VAL A 230 26.53 -5.87 -8.75
C VAL A 230 26.67 -6.75 -7.51
N ALA A 231 25.76 -6.60 -6.56
CA ALA A 231 25.88 -7.23 -5.24
C ALA A 231 25.19 -8.61 -5.17
N GLY A 232 24.46 -9.00 -6.22
CA GLY A 232 23.69 -10.24 -6.25
C GLY A 232 22.42 -10.16 -5.42
N LEU A 233 21.96 -11.32 -4.91
CA LEU A 233 20.73 -11.39 -4.13
C LEU A 233 20.90 -10.78 -2.74
N LEU A 234 20.06 -9.80 -2.42
CA LEU A 234 19.95 -9.17 -1.11
C LEU A 234 18.61 -9.59 -0.48
N VAL A 235 18.67 -10.11 0.74
CA VAL A 235 17.49 -10.47 1.54
C VAL A 235 17.35 -9.43 2.63
N LEU A 236 16.38 -8.54 2.50
CA LEU A 236 16.25 -7.34 3.30
C LEU A 236 14.96 -7.40 4.13
N PRO A 237 15.02 -7.89 5.38
CA PRO A 237 13.98 -7.62 6.36
C PRO A 237 13.76 -6.12 6.46
N TYR A 238 12.50 -5.70 6.52
CA TYR A 238 12.15 -4.30 6.57
C TYR A 238 11.05 -4.02 7.58
N ASP A 239 11.11 -2.81 8.13
CA ASP A 239 10.08 -2.22 8.98
C ASP A 239 9.79 -0.81 8.48
N THR A 240 8.53 -0.40 8.61
CA THR A 240 8.08 0.93 8.21
C THR A 240 7.56 1.70 9.41
N PHE A 241 7.96 2.96 9.54
CA PHE A 241 7.54 3.83 10.65
C PHE A 241 7.03 5.17 10.13
N THR A 242 5.94 5.67 10.71
CA THR A 242 5.44 7.01 10.42
C THR A 242 6.33 8.04 11.11
N VAL A 243 6.95 8.94 10.33
CA VAL A 243 7.85 9.98 10.85
C VAL A 243 7.20 11.36 10.88
N ALA A 244 6.20 11.57 10.05
CA ALA A 244 5.34 12.75 10.02
C ALA A 244 3.99 12.36 9.39
N PRO A 245 2.94 13.20 9.46
CA PRO A 245 1.73 12.98 8.68
C PRO A 245 2.07 12.72 7.22
N ASP A 246 1.55 11.60 6.70
CA ASP A 246 1.69 11.19 5.30
C ASP A 246 3.16 10.94 4.87
N GLN A 247 4.08 10.78 5.84
CA GLN A 247 5.47 10.40 5.59
C GLN A 247 5.83 9.13 6.36
N THR A 248 6.37 8.15 5.63
CA THR A 248 6.78 6.86 6.19
C THR A 248 8.22 6.59 5.83
N VAL A 249 9.04 6.28 6.84
CA VAL A 249 10.40 5.77 6.63
C VAL A 249 10.36 4.25 6.51
N VAL A 250 11.12 3.71 5.56
CA VAL A 250 11.37 2.29 5.38
C VAL A 250 12.82 2.01 5.79
N PHE A 251 13.02 1.13 6.75
CA PHE A 251 14.35 0.66 7.16
C PHE A 251 14.55 -0.77 6.69
N TYR A 252 15.72 -1.05 6.11
CA TYR A 252 16.17 -2.42 5.90
C TYR A 252 17.16 -2.83 6.99
N ALA A 253 16.81 -3.89 7.73
CA ALA A 253 17.57 -4.42 8.85
C ALA A 253 17.97 -5.88 8.60
N PRO A 254 18.95 -6.14 7.71
CA PRO A 254 19.50 -7.48 7.56
C PRO A 254 20.15 -7.93 8.88
N GLU A 255 20.10 -9.24 9.16
CA GLU A 255 20.75 -9.79 10.34
C GLU A 255 22.26 -9.50 10.31
N PRO A 256 22.87 -9.12 11.45
CA PRO A 256 24.32 -9.06 11.57
C PRO A 256 24.96 -10.38 11.13
N ASP A 257 26.11 -10.31 10.47
CA ASP A 257 26.87 -11.47 9.98
C ASP A 257 26.16 -12.32 8.89
N SER A 258 25.08 -11.81 8.29
CA SER A 258 24.46 -12.42 7.12
C SER A 258 25.21 -12.06 5.83
N GLU A 259 25.09 -12.92 4.81
CA GLU A 259 25.64 -12.67 3.47
C GLU A 259 25.12 -11.34 2.88
N THR A 260 23.89 -10.94 3.22
CA THR A 260 23.34 -9.64 2.80
C THR A 260 24.04 -8.48 3.50
N ALA A 261 24.34 -8.59 4.80
CA ALA A 261 25.07 -7.55 5.52
C ALA A 261 26.50 -7.37 4.96
N GLU A 262 27.19 -8.45 4.64
CA GLU A 262 28.51 -8.41 3.99
C GLU A 262 28.45 -7.75 2.60
N ARG A 263 27.48 -8.15 1.77
CA ARG A 263 27.26 -7.56 0.43
C ARG A 263 26.94 -6.07 0.50
N LEU A 264 26.13 -5.65 1.47
CA LEU A 264 25.82 -4.23 1.69
C LEU A 264 27.04 -3.43 2.14
N ALA A 265 27.88 -3.99 3.01
CA ALA A 265 29.11 -3.35 3.43
C ALA A 265 30.07 -3.15 2.24
N LEU A 266 30.21 -4.16 1.39
CA LEU A 266 30.99 -4.05 0.14
C LEU A 266 30.40 -2.98 -0.78
N LEU A 267 29.09 -3.00 -1.00
CA LEU A 267 28.40 -2.05 -1.87
C LEU A 267 28.56 -0.59 -1.37
N GLY A 268 28.39 -0.36 -0.06
CA GLY A 268 28.61 0.95 0.55
C GLY A 268 30.05 1.45 0.41
N SER A 269 31.03 0.55 0.51
CA SER A 269 32.45 0.89 0.32
C SER A 269 32.76 1.30 -1.12
N TRP A 270 32.14 0.65 -2.11
CA TRP A 270 32.32 0.95 -3.53
C TRP A 270 31.65 2.27 -3.92
N ALA A 271 30.40 2.50 -3.51
CA ALA A 271 29.70 3.75 -3.76
C ALA A 271 30.42 4.97 -3.15
N SER A 272 31.02 4.81 -1.97
CA SER A 272 31.84 5.85 -1.34
C SER A 272 33.14 6.14 -2.10
N SER A 273 33.64 5.17 -2.87
CA SER A 273 34.87 5.31 -3.67
C SER A 273 34.63 5.95 -5.04
N GLU A 274 33.47 5.72 -5.67
CA GLU A 274 33.09 6.38 -6.93
C GLU A 274 32.64 7.84 -6.73
N ALA A 275 32.20 8.20 -5.53
CA ALA A 275 31.83 9.57 -5.17
C ALA A 275 33.03 10.48 -4.82
N ARG A 276 34.27 9.96 -4.81
CA ARG A 276 35.52 10.71 -4.55
C ARG A 276 36.27 11.01 -5.84
#